data_AF-A0A5C4LH06-F1
#
_entry.id   AF-A0A5C4LH06-F1
#
_cell.length_a   1.000
_cell.length_b   1.000
_cell.length_c   1.000
_cell.angle_alpha   90.00
_cell.angle_beta   90.00
_cell.angle_gamma   90.00
#
_symmetry.space_group_name_H-M   'P 1'
#
loop_
_entity.id
_entity.type
_entity.pdbx_description
1 polymer ?
#
loop_
_entity_poly.entity_id
_entity_poly.type
_entity_poly.pdbx_seq_one_letter_code
_entity_poly.pdbx_strand_id
1 'polypeptide(L)'
;MLPMQAAEIARRARGSRVERGPDPATIPCIPSSRAVLYCHAIRCIASYAEAGGDAMSTEDGLETARSRLFVQSVEKCFSILEAFTGTRYLSLQEISQRSGHDKSTCQRMTHTLAQIGYLEQCPATRRYALSDRVLDLSYHLLRNHPLIERATPILMELRRACDARVDLSLFSQASLVYALRLQARAEPYYTNLVGRRIPLFCSAGGRAVLAALAEPEARRLVEAEDRRPLTRFTQTEVAAVMAAVDAARRDGYAIAAHEVIENEVVVAVALRDATGAPFGALHVAGEAGPWNDPDVTGRILPALMRAAALVSGAG
;
A
#
# COMPACT_ATOMS: atom_id res chain seq x y z
N MET A 1 -53.33 -1.76 -0.16
CA MET A 1 -52.85 -0.85 0.89
C MET A 1 -52.26 -1.73 2.00
N LEU A 2 -50.95 -2.01 1.91
CA LEU A 2 -50.29 -3.18 2.52
C LEU A 2 -49.36 -2.79 3.68
N PRO A 3 -49.65 -3.19 4.92
CA PRO A 3 -48.69 -3.30 6.02
C PRO A 3 -48.38 -4.77 6.34
N MET A 4 -48.06 -5.59 5.32
CA MET A 4 -47.91 -7.05 5.48
C MET A 4 -46.54 -7.63 5.09
N GLN A 5 -45.52 -6.79 4.84
CA GLN A 5 -44.18 -7.27 4.44
C GLN A 5 -43.10 -7.20 5.54
N ALA A 6 -43.34 -6.51 6.66
CA ALA A 6 -42.31 -6.36 7.70
C ALA A 6 -42.17 -7.58 8.65
N ALA A 7 -43.27 -8.29 8.93
CA ALA A 7 -43.26 -9.42 9.86
C ALA A 7 -42.62 -10.70 9.28
N GLU A 8 -42.64 -10.85 7.96
CA GLU A 8 -42.13 -12.04 7.26
C GLU A 8 -40.60 -12.00 7.10
N ILE A 9 -40.02 -10.80 6.98
CA ILE A 9 -38.56 -10.57 6.96
C ILE A 9 -37.94 -10.88 8.33
N ALA A 10 -38.60 -10.49 9.42
CA ALA A 10 -38.14 -10.76 10.79
C ALA A 10 -38.17 -12.26 11.16
N ARG A 11 -38.96 -13.07 10.44
CA ARG A 11 -39.08 -14.52 10.70
C ARG A 11 -37.99 -15.35 9.99
N ARG A 12 -37.43 -14.85 8.87
CA ARG A 12 -36.30 -15.48 8.16
C ARG A 12 -34.94 -15.23 8.82
N ALA A 13 -34.78 -14.15 9.60
CA ALA A 13 -33.53 -13.83 10.30
C ALA A 13 -33.24 -14.71 11.54
N ARG A 14 -34.21 -15.50 12.01
CA ARG A 14 -34.08 -16.36 13.21
C ARG A 14 -33.65 -17.80 12.92
N GLY A 15 -33.31 -18.13 11.67
CA GLY A 15 -33.00 -19.50 11.23
C GLY A 15 -31.54 -19.77 10.82
N SER A 16 -30.63 -18.80 10.83
CA SER A 16 -29.24 -19.05 10.44
C SER A 16 -28.42 -19.52 11.63
N ARG A 17 -28.00 -20.80 11.59
CA ARG A 17 -26.94 -21.35 12.44
C ARG A 17 -25.75 -20.39 12.44
N VAL A 18 -25.36 -19.94 13.64
CA VAL A 18 -24.07 -19.30 13.88
C VAL A 18 -23.02 -20.39 13.71
N GLU A 19 -22.33 -20.42 12.57
CA GLU A 19 -21.09 -21.18 12.42
C GLU A 19 -20.07 -20.56 13.38
N ARG A 20 -19.62 -21.35 14.35
CA ARG A 20 -18.52 -20.98 15.24
C ARG A 20 -17.27 -20.85 14.38
N GLY A 21 -16.68 -19.65 14.38
CA GLY A 21 -15.35 -19.44 13.81
C GLY A 21 -14.31 -20.36 14.47
N PRO A 22 -13.19 -20.65 13.79
CA PRO A 22 -12.18 -21.55 14.29
C PRO A 22 -11.57 -21.06 15.61
N ASP A 23 -11.20 -22.03 16.46
CA ASP A 23 -10.63 -21.89 17.81
C ASP A 23 -9.35 -21.00 17.80
N PRO A 24 -9.12 -20.09 18.77
CA PRO A 24 -8.02 -19.11 18.72
C PRO A 24 -6.61 -19.68 18.93
N ALA A 25 -6.44 -20.99 19.01
CA ALA A 25 -5.16 -21.61 19.30
C ALA A 25 -4.44 -22.03 18.02
N THR A 26 -3.21 -21.53 17.87
CA THR A 26 -2.20 -21.85 16.85
C THR A 26 -2.33 -21.11 15.52
N ILE A 27 -1.97 -19.83 15.51
CA ILE A 27 -1.54 -19.14 14.28
C ILE A 27 -0.13 -19.68 13.96
N PRO A 28 0.08 -20.42 12.86
CA PRO A 28 1.44 -20.66 12.41
C PRO A 28 2.03 -19.31 11.99
N CYS A 29 3.10 -18.90 12.66
CA CYS A 29 4.00 -17.84 12.21
C CYS A 29 4.18 -17.99 10.69
N ILE A 30 3.75 -16.99 9.92
CA ILE A 30 4.12 -16.93 8.50
C ILE A 30 5.65 -16.86 8.50
N PRO A 31 6.36 -17.87 7.95
CA PRO A 31 7.81 -17.83 7.96
C PRO A 31 8.24 -16.63 7.11
N SER A 32 9.01 -15.72 7.70
CA SER A 32 9.76 -14.68 7.01
C SER A 32 10.87 -15.31 6.17
N SER A 33 10.50 -16.06 5.13
CA SER A 33 11.47 -16.67 4.22
C SER A 33 11.73 -15.72 3.07
N ARG A 34 12.87 -15.01 3.19
CA ARG A 34 13.61 -14.29 2.13
C ARG A 34 12.78 -13.26 1.36
N ALA A 35 13.15 -11.99 1.53
CA ALA A 35 12.86 -10.93 0.59
C ALA A 35 13.35 -11.31 -0.82
N VAL A 36 12.52 -12.04 -1.58
CA VAL A 36 12.63 -12.07 -3.03
C VAL A 36 12.16 -10.70 -3.45
N LEU A 37 13.11 -9.83 -3.76
CA LEU A 37 12.86 -8.55 -4.42
C LEU A 37 12.11 -8.82 -5.73
N TYR A 38 10.78 -8.90 -5.68
CA TYR A 38 9.95 -8.58 -6.83
C TYR A 38 9.83 -7.07 -6.88
N CYS A 39 10.91 -6.42 -7.32
CA CYS A 39 10.90 -5.02 -7.73
C CYS A 39 10.32 -4.98 -9.15
N HIS A 40 8.99 -4.89 -9.27
CA HIS A 40 8.32 -4.76 -10.58
C HIS A 40 7.70 -3.39 -10.84
N ALA A 41 8.04 -2.37 -10.05
CA ALA A 41 7.56 -0.99 -10.26
C ALA A 41 8.65 0.04 -10.58
N ILE A 42 9.91 -0.37 -10.78
CA ILE A 42 10.98 0.53 -11.28
C ILE A 42 11.44 0.04 -12.65
N ARG A 43 10.57 0.22 -13.64
CA ARG A 43 10.99 0.34 -15.04
C ARG A 43 10.38 1.62 -15.61
N CYS A 44 10.98 2.75 -15.25
CA CYS A 44 10.95 3.94 -16.07
C CYS A 44 12.36 4.56 -16.15
N ILE A 45 13.00 4.34 -17.30
CA ILE A 45 13.85 5.30 -18.02
C ILE A 45 15.17 5.70 -17.32
N ALA A 46 16.25 4.95 -17.60
CA ALA A 46 17.60 5.50 -17.79
C ALA A 46 18.56 4.46 -18.42
N SER A 47 18.78 4.59 -19.74
CA SER A 47 20.10 4.67 -20.40
C SER A 47 21.08 3.48 -20.21
N TYR A 48 21.51 2.68 -21.18
CA TYR A 48 21.77 2.89 -22.63
C TYR A 48 22.37 4.26 -22.99
N ALA A 49 23.62 4.49 -22.57
CA ALA A 49 24.62 5.28 -23.30
C ALA A 49 25.99 5.22 -22.57
N GLU A 50 26.98 4.62 -23.25
CA GLU A 50 28.44 4.83 -23.17
C GLU A 50 29.19 4.36 -21.89
N ALA A 51 30.32 3.65 -21.95
CA ALA A 51 31.40 3.65 -22.93
C ALA A 51 32.07 2.26 -23.11
N GLY A 52 32.59 2.01 -24.31
CA GLY A 52 33.36 0.82 -24.67
C GLY A 52 34.87 0.93 -24.42
N GLY A 53 35.54 -0.23 -24.49
CA GLY A 53 36.99 -0.40 -24.47
C GLY A 53 37.39 -1.87 -24.24
N ASP A 54 37.72 -2.56 -25.33
CA ASP A 54 38.23 -3.95 -25.53
C ASP A 54 39.22 -4.50 -24.48
N ALA A 55 39.42 -5.81 -24.25
CA ALA A 55 38.78 -7.08 -24.61
C ALA A 55 39.49 -8.19 -23.80
N MET A 56 38.75 -9.15 -23.21
CA MET A 56 39.03 -10.59 -23.29
C MET A 56 38.01 -11.43 -22.49
N SER A 57 37.07 -12.02 -23.23
CA SER A 57 36.44 -13.33 -23.03
C SER A 57 35.99 -13.77 -21.62
N THR A 58 34.70 -13.68 -21.37
CA THR A 58 33.85 -14.82 -20.94
C THR A 58 32.38 -14.42 -21.10
N GLU A 59 31.78 -14.81 -22.23
CA GLU A 59 30.33 -14.78 -22.42
C GLU A 59 29.72 -15.91 -21.58
N ASP A 60 29.25 -15.60 -20.36
CA ASP A 60 28.14 -16.34 -19.75
C ASP A 60 27.42 -15.50 -18.68
N GLY A 61 26.11 -15.29 -18.88
CA GLY A 61 25.13 -15.26 -17.80
C GLY A 61 25.04 -14.05 -16.85
N LEU A 62 24.64 -12.88 -17.35
CA LEU A 62 23.99 -11.84 -16.52
C LEU A 62 22.51 -11.61 -16.87
N GLU A 63 21.90 -12.56 -17.57
CA GLU A 63 20.46 -12.75 -17.58
C GLU A 63 20.13 -13.72 -16.45
N THR A 64 19.57 -13.23 -15.34
CA THR A 64 19.02 -14.12 -14.30
C THR A 64 17.98 -15.01 -14.97
N ALA A 65 18.34 -16.24 -15.31
CA ALA A 65 17.49 -17.16 -16.06
C ALA A 65 16.14 -17.26 -15.34
N ARG A 66 15.10 -16.64 -15.90
CA ARG A 66 13.76 -16.68 -15.34
C ARG A 66 13.38 -18.15 -15.16
N SER A 67 12.94 -18.52 -13.96
CA SER A 67 12.58 -19.89 -13.61
C SER A 67 11.72 -20.52 -14.71
N ARG A 68 11.97 -21.79 -15.06
CA ARG A 68 11.16 -22.53 -16.04
C ARG A 68 9.66 -22.60 -15.66
N LEU A 69 9.31 -22.31 -14.40
CA LEU A 69 7.94 -22.23 -13.90
C LEU A 69 7.26 -20.87 -14.18
N PHE A 70 8.00 -19.87 -14.66
CA PHE A 70 7.49 -18.52 -14.86
C PHE A 70 6.65 -18.43 -16.14
N VAL A 71 5.36 -18.16 -15.98
CA VAL A 71 4.43 -18.03 -17.11
C VAL A 71 4.36 -16.58 -17.57
N GLN A 72 5.11 -16.26 -18.62
CA GLN A 72 5.26 -14.89 -19.13
C GLN A 72 3.94 -14.24 -19.59
N SER A 73 2.97 -15.02 -20.08
CA SER A 73 1.65 -14.47 -20.46
C SER A 73 0.89 -13.91 -19.25
N VAL A 74 1.04 -14.52 -18.07
CA VAL A 74 0.41 -14.04 -16.83
C VAL A 74 1.04 -12.72 -16.39
N GLU A 75 2.38 -12.62 -16.41
CA GLU A 75 3.10 -11.36 -16.13
C GLU A 75 2.59 -10.23 -17.04
N LYS A 76 2.48 -10.49 -18.34
CA LYS A 76 1.98 -9.52 -19.32
C LYS A 76 0.55 -9.06 -19.03
N CYS A 77 -0.34 -9.96 -18.62
CA CYS A 77 -1.70 -9.61 -18.23
C CYS A 77 -1.72 -8.64 -17.04
N PHE A 78 -0.96 -8.91 -15.97
CA PHE A 78 -0.92 -8.03 -14.80
C PHE A 78 -0.26 -6.68 -15.12
N SER A 79 0.81 -6.67 -15.92
CA SER A 79 1.44 -5.44 -16.40
C SER A 79 0.46 -4.55 -17.18
N ILE A 80 -0.49 -5.12 -17.93
CA ILE A 80 -1.54 -4.36 -18.62
C ILE A 80 -2.58 -3.81 -17.64
N LEU A 81 -2.96 -4.55 -16.59
CA LEU A 81 -3.86 -4.05 -15.55
C LEU A 81 -3.22 -2.88 -14.77
N GLU A 82 -1.92 -2.98 -14.48
CA GLU A 82 -1.16 -1.95 -13.75
C GLU A 82 -0.97 -0.66 -14.57
N ALA A 83 -1.03 -0.72 -15.90
CA ALA A 83 -0.91 0.45 -16.79
C ALA A 83 -1.98 1.53 -16.56
N PHE A 84 -3.13 1.16 -15.96
CA PHE A 84 -4.23 2.07 -15.60
C PHE A 84 -3.92 2.97 -14.40
N THR A 85 -2.73 2.87 -13.80
CA THR A 85 -2.32 3.77 -12.71
C THR A 85 -2.49 5.24 -13.13
N GLY A 86 -3.26 5.99 -12.33
CA GLY A 86 -3.52 7.42 -12.54
C GLY A 86 -4.48 7.77 -13.69
N THR A 87 -5.15 6.81 -14.31
CA THR A 87 -6.11 7.07 -15.39
C THR A 87 -7.25 6.05 -15.42
N ARG A 88 -8.46 6.49 -15.73
CA ARG A 88 -9.61 5.57 -15.86
C ARG A 88 -9.63 4.85 -17.21
N TYR A 89 -9.19 5.52 -18.28
CA TYR A 89 -9.36 5.03 -19.65
C TYR A 89 -8.05 5.02 -20.42
N LEU A 90 -7.82 3.96 -21.18
CA LEU A 90 -6.66 3.82 -22.06
C LEU A 90 -7.04 3.24 -23.43
N SER A 91 -6.50 3.81 -24.49
CA SER A 91 -6.46 3.20 -25.82
C SER A 91 -5.44 2.06 -25.85
N LEU A 92 -5.54 1.17 -26.85
CA LEU A 92 -4.57 0.08 -27.02
C LEU A 92 -3.13 0.59 -27.20
N GLN A 93 -2.96 1.76 -27.84
CA GLN A 93 -1.65 2.38 -28.02
C GLN A 93 -1.08 2.87 -26.70
N GLU A 94 -1.88 3.55 -25.87
CA GLU A 94 -1.45 4.01 -24.55
C GLU A 94 -1.13 2.81 -23.63
N ILE A 95 -1.90 1.71 -23.71
CA ILE A 95 -1.58 0.46 -22.99
C ILE A 95 -0.23 -0.09 -23.43
N SER A 96 0.03 -0.18 -24.73
CA SER A 96 1.31 -0.65 -25.28
C SER A 96 2.49 0.19 -24.81
N GLN A 97 2.36 1.52 -24.85
CA GLN A 97 3.40 2.45 -24.39
C GLN A 97 3.67 2.31 -22.89
N ARG A 98 2.61 2.22 -22.06
CA ARG A 98 2.75 2.18 -20.60
C ARG A 98 3.21 0.81 -20.08
N SER A 99 2.78 -0.28 -20.72
CA SER A 99 3.15 -1.64 -20.30
C SER A 99 4.46 -2.13 -20.93
N GLY A 100 4.96 -1.45 -21.96
CA GLY A 100 6.18 -1.83 -22.67
C GLY A 100 6.02 -3.05 -23.60
N HIS A 101 4.80 -3.54 -23.81
CA HIS A 101 4.53 -4.68 -24.69
C HIS A 101 4.13 -4.22 -26.10
N ASP A 102 4.42 -5.03 -27.10
CA ASP A 102 4.01 -4.76 -28.49
C ASP A 102 2.48 -4.75 -28.64
N LYS A 103 2.00 -4.10 -29.72
CA LYS A 103 0.57 -3.91 -29.98
C LYS A 103 -0.18 -5.24 -30.15
N SER A 104 0.44 -6.26 -30.75
CA SER A 104 -0.18 -7.57 -30.98
C SER A 104 -0.38 -8.32 -29.65
N THR A 105 0.62 -8.27 -28.78
CA THR A 105 0.52 -8.77 -27.40
C THR A 105 -0.56 -8.04 -26.61
N CYS A 106 -0.55 -6.71 -26.60
CA CYS A 106 -1.56 -5.93 -25.90
C CYS A 106 -2.97 -6.25 -26.40
N GLN A 107 -3.15 -6.43 -27.71
CA GLN A 107 -4.46 -6.75 -28.30
C GLN A 107 -4.99 -8.09 -27.78
N ARG A 108 -4.17 -9.14 -27.81
CA ARG A 108 -4.56 -10.47 -27.29
C ARG A 108 -4.89 -10.42 -25.81
N MET A 109 -4.04 -9.78 -25.00
CA MET A 109 -4.22 -9.75 -23.55
C MET A 109 -5.43 -8.89 -23.14
N THR A 110 -5.61 -7.70 -23.72
CA THR A 110 -6.78 -6.86 -23.43
C THR A 110 -8.08 -7.52 -23.87
N HIS A 111 -8.08 -8.24 -25.00
CA HIS A 111 -9.23 -9.04 -25.41
C HIS A 111 -9.56 -10.13 -24.38
N THR A 112 -8.57 -10.94 -23.97
CA THR A 112 -8.76 -11.97 -22.96
C THR A 112 -9.24 -11.38 -21.64
N LEU A 113 -8.60 -10.33 -21.13
CA LEU A 113 -8.97 -9.63 -19.89
C LEU A 113 -10.40 -9.08 -19.96
N ALA A 114 -10.86 -8.62 -21.12
CA ALA A 114 -12.24 -8.20 -21.31
C ALA A 114 -13.22 -9.39 -21.31
N GLN A 115 -12.86 -10.51 -21.97
CA GLN A 115 -13.68 -11.73 -21.97
C GLN A 115 -13.86 -12.34 -20.58
N ILE A 116 -12.82 -12.30 -19.73
CA ILE A 116 -12.90 -12.78 -18.34
C ILE A 116 -13.39 -11.70 -17.37
N GLY A 117 -13.73 -10.51 -17.88
CA GLY A 117 -14.39 -9.44 -17.15
C GLY A 117 -13.52 -8.65 -16.19
N TYR A 118 -12.21 -8.52 -16.43
CA TYR A 118 -11.34 -7.58 -15.69
C TYR A 118 -11.19 -6.23 -16.40
N LEU A 119 -11.39 -6.18 -17.71
CA LEU A 119 -11.47 -4.95 -18.48
C LEU A 119 -12.85 -4.78 -19.12
N GLU A 120 -13.29 -3.54 -19.26
CA GLU A 120 -14.40 -3.15 -20.11
C GLU A 120 -13.86 -2.37 -21.32
N GLN A 121 -14.46 -2.56 -22.51
CA GLN A 121 -14.15 -1.75 -23.69
C GLN A 121 -15.35 -0.87 -24.03
N CYS A 122 -15.14 0.44 -24.07
CA CYS A 122 -16.15 1.39 -24.50
C CYS A 122 -16.46 1.16 -26.00
N PRO A 123 -17.72 0.87 -26.39
CA PRO A 123 -18.07 0.61 -27.79
C PRO A 123 -17.81 1.81 -28.70
N ALA A 124 -18.04 3.03 -28.21
CA ALA A 124 -17.91 4.26 -28.99
C ALA A 124 -16.44 4.69 -29.20
N THR A 125 -15.62 4.60 -28.15
CA THR A 125 -14.24 5.13 -28.19
C THR A 125 -13.18 4.04 -28.40
N ARG A 126 -13.57 2.77 -28.28
CA ARG A 126 -12.67 1.59 -28.29
C ARG A 126 -11.60 1.62 -27.19
N ARG A 127 -11.67 2.58 -26.25
CA ARG A 127 -10.82 2.64 -25.05
C ARG A 127 -11.24 1.58 -24.04
N TYR A 128 -10.28 1.10 -23.29
CA TYR A 128 -10.46 0.16 -22.20
C TYR A 128 -10.52 0.90 -20.86
N ALA A 129 -11.16 0.29 -19.87
CA ALA A 129 -11.10 0.66 -18.45
C ALA A 129 -11.03 -0.61 -17.59
N LEU A 130 -10.53 -0.48 -16.35
CA LEU A 130 -10.71 -1.52 -15.35
C LEU A 130 -12.20 -1.69 -15.05
N SER A 131 -12.67 -2.93 -15.04
CA SER A 131 -14.02 -3.26 -14.59
C SER A 131 -14.13 -3.26 -13.06
N ASP A 132 -15.36 -3.26 -12.56
CA ASP A 132 -15.70 -3.40 -11.14
C ASP A 132 -15.27 -4.75 -10.54
N ARG A 133 -15.12 -5.81 -11.34
CA ARG A 133 -14.61 -7.13 -10.90
C ARG A 133 -13.26 -7.05 -10.17
N VAL A 134 -12.44 -6.03 -10.46
CA VAL A 134 -11.17 -5.80 -9.73
C VAL A 134 -11.44 -5.57 -8.23
N LEU A 135 -12.59 -5.01 -7.86
CA LEU A 135 -13.00 -4.79 -6.47
C LEU A 135 -13.19 -6.10 -5.71
N ASP A 136 -13.62 -7.19 -6.37
CA ASP A 136 -13.81 -8.49 -5.72
C ASP A 136 -12.49 -9.02 -5.12
N LEU A 137 -11.39 -8.85 -5.86
CA LEU A 137 -10.06 -9.25 -5.40
C LEU A 137 -9.65 -8.49 -4.14
N SER A 138 -9.89 -7.17 -4.13
CA SER A 138 -9.61 -6.33 -2.98
C SER A 138 -10.53 -6.65 -1.80
N TYR A 139 -11.82 -6.90 -2.06
CA TYR A 139 -12.76 -7.29 -1.03
C TYR A 139 -12.35 -8.58 -0.32
N HIS A 140 -12.01 -9.64 -1.08
CA HIS A 140 -11.59 -10.91 -0.50
C HIS A 140 -10.27 -10.81 0.26
N LEU A 141 -9.33 -9.99 -0.22
CA LEU A 141 -8.10 -9.69 0.52
C LEU A 141 -8.45 -9.04 1.86
N LEU A 142 -9.19 -7.93 1.85
CA LEU A 142 -9.47 -7.13 3.05
C LEU A 142 -10.33 -7.89 4.07
N ARG A 143 -11.35 -8.61 3.59
CA ARG A 143 -12.29 -9.36 4.44
C ARG A 143 -11.61 -10.50 5.20
N ASN A 144 -10.62 -11.15 4.59
CA ASN A 144 -9.98 -12.35 5.16
C ASN A 144 -8.60 -12.05 5.75
N HIS A 145 -8.18 -10.79 5.85
CA HIS A 145 -6.88 -10.43 6.38
C HIS A 145 -6.93 -10.34 7.92
N PRO A 146 -6.30 -11.25 8.67
CA PRO A 146 -6.48 -11.34 10.13
C PRO A 146 -6.05 -10.07 10.88
N LEU A 147 -4.98 -9.42 10.40
CA LEU A 147 -4.54 -8.13 10.95
C LEU A 147 -5.61 -7.04 10.77
N ILE A 148 -6.27 -6.96 9.62
CA ILE A 148 -7.26 -5.91 9.35
C ILE A 148 -8.49 -6.14 10.22
N GLU A 149 -8.95 -7.38 10.31
CA GLU A 149 -10.05 -7.78 11.18
C GLU A 149 -9.78 -7.38 12.65
N ARG A 150 -8.59 -7.72 13.17
CA ARG A 150 -8.18 -7.37 14.54
C ARG A 150 -8.00 -5.86 14.73
N ALA A 151 -7.39 -5.18 13.77
CA ALA A 151 -7.04 -3.76 13.88
C ALA A 151 -8.27 -2.85 13.78
N THR A 152 -9.29 -3.24 13.02
CA THR A 152 -10.48 -2.40 12.76
C THR A 152 -11.12 -1.81 14.03
N PRO A 153 -11.53 -2.60 15.04
CA PRO A 153 -12.13 -2.04 16.26
C PRO A 153 -11.18 -1.12 17.03
N ILE A 154 -9.88 -1.45 17.09
CA ILE A 154 -8.86 -0.66 17.78
C ILE A 154 -8.70 0.71 17.10
N LEU A 155 -8.64 0.73 15.77
CA LEU A 155 -8.51 1.96 15.01
C LEU A 155 -9.78 2.81 15.07
N MET A 156 -10.97 2.20 15.19
CA MET A 156 -12.21 2.94 15.42
C MET A 156 -12.20 3.66 16.77
N GLU A 157 -11.68 3.04 17.81
CA GLU A 157 -11.51 3.67 19.13
C GLU A 157 -10.45 4.78 19.08
N LEU A 158 -9.29 4.52 18.46
CA LEU A 158 -8.23 5.51 18.27
C LEU A 158 -8.75 6.75 17.54
N ARG A 159 -9.51 6.55 16.44
CA ARG A 159 -10.10 7.65 15.68
C ARG A 159 -11.01 8.52 16.56
N ARG A 160 -11.85 7.90 17.40
CA ARG A 160 -12.73 8.63 18.33
C ARG A 160 -11.93 9.40 19.38
N ALA A 161 -10.86 8.82 19.89
CA ALA A 161 -10.01 9.44 20.90
C ALA A 161 -9.23 10.65 20.35
N CYS A 162 -8.78 10.57 19.10
CA CYS A 162 -7.97 11.61 18.47
C CYS A 162 -8.79 12.70 17.75
N ASP A 163 -10.07 12.44 17.41
CA ASP A 163 -10.87 13.25 16.48
C ASP A 163 -10.10 13.58 15.18
N ALA A 164 -9.33 12.61 14.69
CA ALA A 164 -8.43 12.74 13.55
C ALA A 164 -8.49 11.52 12.63
N ARG A 165 -8.01 11.64 11.40
CA ARG A 165 -7.93 10.50 10.49
C ARG A 165 -6.97 9.47 11.04
N VAL A 166 -7.37 8.21 10.98
CA VAL A 166 -6.53 7.08 11.35
C VAL A 166 -6.40 6.13 10.17
N ASP A 167 -5.16 5.81 9.80
CA ASP A 167 -4.86 4.87 8.73
C ASP A 167 -4.01 3.69 9.24
N LEU A 168 -4.19 2.53 8.63
CA LEU A 168 -3.30 1.38 8.72
C LEU A 168 -2.69 1.12 7.35
N SER A 169 -1.37 1.02 7.29
CA SER A 169 -0.66 0.58 6.10
C SER A 169 0.11 -0.71 6.32
N LEU A 170 0.14 -1.57 5.31
CA LEU A 170 0.98 -2.77 5.27
C LEU A 170 2.32 -2.44 4.58
N PHE A 171 3.41 -2.94 5.14
CA PHE A 171 4.73 -2.85 4.51
C PHE A 171 4.94 -4.04 3.58
N SER A 172 5.06 -3.76 2.28
CA SER A 172 5.18 -4.80 1.25
C SER A 172 5.96 -4.28 0.04
N GLN A 173 6.90 -5.09 -0.47
CA GLN A 173 7.68 -4.77 -1.67
C GLN A 173 8.28 -3.36 -1.65
N ALA A 174 9.02 -3.02 -0.59
CA ALA A 174 9.70 -1.73 -0.46
C ALA A 174 8.78 -0.49 -0.51
N SER A 175 7.49 -0.62 -0.22
CA SER A 175 6.65 0.54 0.07
C SER A 175 5.53 0.19 1.07
N LEU A 176 4.80 1.22 1.49
CA LEU A 176 3.59 1.06 2.28
C LEU A 176 2.36 1.04 1.37
N VAL A 177 1.34 0.29 1.76
CA VAL A 177 0.02 0.25 1.10
C VAL A 177 -1.06 0.47 2.14
N TYR A 178 -1.92 1.48 1.97
CA TYR A 178 -3.04 1.69 2.88
C TYR A 178 -4.06 0.54 2.79
N ALA A 179 -4.29 -0.15 3.90
CA ALA A 179 -5.20 -1.28 4.00
C ALA A 179 -6.50 -0.94 4.75
N LEU A 180 -6.47 0.04 5.65
CA LEU A 180 -7.66 0.57 6.32
C LEU A 180 -7.49 2.07 6.52
N ARG A 181 -8.57 2.84 6.30
CA ARG A 181 -8.58 4.30 6.44
C ARG A 181 -9.89 4.73 7.08
N LEU A 182 -9.81 5.43 8.21
CA LEU A 182 -10.95 5.90 8.99
C LEU A 182 -10.87 7.42 9.14
N GLN A 183 -11.70 8.15 8.39
CA GLN A 183 -11.77 9.62 8.44
C GLN A 183 -12.42 10.10 9.73
N ALA A 184 -11.93 11.19 10.33
CA ALA A 184 -12.67 11.88 11.39
C ALA A 184 -13.72 12.87 10.88
N ARG A 185 -13.41 13.58 9.79
CA ARG A 185 -14.22 14.67 9.22
C ARG A 185 -14.38 14.48 7.72
N ALA A 186 -15.13 15.38 7.07
CA ALA A 186 -15.23 15.38 5.61
C ALA A 186 -13.87 15.71 4.99
N GLU A 187 -13.26 14.71 4.34
CA GLU A 187 -11.98 14.84 3.66
C GLU A 187 -12.11 14.63 2.14
N PRO A 188 -11.10 15.05 1.34
CA PRO A 188 -11.07 14.76 -0.08
C PRO A 188 -11.20 13.26 -0.37
N TYR A 189 -12.06 12.89 -1.33
CA TYR A 189 -12.39 11.49 -1.63
C TYR A 189 -11.20 10.52 -1.73
N TYR A 190 -10.07 10.95 -2.30
CA TYR A 190 -8.90 10.10 -2.50
C TYR A 190 -8.18 9.72 -1.19
N THR A 191 -8.40 10.45 -0.08
CA THR A 191 -7.89 10.07 1.25
C THR A 191 -8.71 8.94 1.89
N ASN A 192 -9.74 8.45 1.21
CA ASN A 192 -10.64 7.40 1.71
C ASN A 192 -10.37 6.05 1.06
N LEU A 193 -9.61 6.05 -0.03
CA LEU A 193 -9.34 4.86 -0.82
C LEU A 193 -8.19 4.06 -0.22
N VAL A 194 -8.43 2.76 -0.09
CA VAL A 194 -7.42 1.74 0.23
C VAL A 194 -6.71 1.27 -1.04
N GLY A 195 -5.60 0.56 -0.89
CA GLY A 195 -4.78 0.03 -1.98
C GLY A 195 -3.77 1.04 -2.57
N ARG A 196 -3.84 2.32 -2.20
CA ARG A 196 -2.85 3.31 -2.61
C ARG A 196 -1.50 3.03 -1.94
N ARG A 197 -0.44 2.96 -2.76
CA ARG A 197 0.94 2.91 -2.29
C ARG A 197 1.41 4.30 -1.87
N ILE A 198 2.17 4.39 -0.79
CA ILE A 198 2.82 5.63 -0.34
C ILE A 198 4.34 5.43 -0.21
N PRO A 199 5.13 6.49 -0.52
CA PRO A 199 6.58 6.38 -0.47
C PRO A 199 7.12 6.22 0.95
N LEU A 200 8.27 5.55 1.10
CA LEU A 200 8.92 5.40 2.39
C LEU A 200 9.65 6.68 2.81
N PHE A 201 10.31 7.36 1.87
CA PHE A 201 11.23 8.45 2.16
C PHE A 201 10.56 9.69 2.79
N CYS A 202 9.31 10.00 2.44
CA CYS A 202 8.63 11.23 2.85
C CYS A 202 7.37 11.03 3.71
N SER A 203 6.82 9.80 3.78
CA SER A 203 5.67 9.55 4.65
C SER A 203 6.10 9.29 6.08
N ALA A 204 5.29 9.73 7.05
CA ALA A 204 5.55 9.45 8.47
C ALA A 204 5.64 7.94 8.72
N GLY A 205 4.65 7.15 8.27
CA GLY A 205 4.72 5.70 8.45
C GLY A 205 5.88 5.05 7.72
N GLY A 206 6.28 5.59 6.56
CA GLY A 206 7.45 5.15 5.82
C GLY A 206 8.72 5.28 6.65
N ARG A 207 8.95 6.48 7.20
CA ARG A 207 10.07 6.75 8.11
C ARG A 207 10.01 5.92 9.38
N ALA A 208 8.82 5.70 9.95
CA ALA A 208 8.66 4.83 11.12
C ALA A 208 9.06 3.37 10.79
N VAL A 209 8.66 2.84 9.64
CA VAL A 209 9.05 1.50 9.17
C VAL A 209 10.56 1.44 8.91
N LEU A 210 11.13 2.42 8.22
CA LEU A 210 12.58 2.51 7.99
C LEU A 210 13.36 2.57 9.31
N ALA A 211 12.83 3.25 10.33
CA ALA A 211 13.44 3.34 11.64
C ALA A 211 13.46 1.99 12.40
N ALA A 212 12.54 1.08 12.08
CA ALA A 212 12.51 -0.28 12.61
C ALA A 212 13.47 -1.25 11.90
N LEU A 213 13.98 -0.88 10.72
CA LEU A 213 14.98 -1.65 9.99
C LEU A 213 16.40 -1.28 10.42
N ALA A 214 17.35 -2.19 10.14
CA ALA A 214 18.76 -1.90 10.25
C ALA A 214 19.13 -0.75 9.29
N GLU A 215 20.03 0.15 9.70
CA GLU A 215 20.40 1.34 8.93
C GLU A 215 20.82 1.01 7.48
N PRO A 216 21.66 -0.01 7.20
CA PRO A 216 22.05 -0.29 5.83
C PRO A 216 20.88 -0.72 4.94
N GLU A 217 19.90 -1.41 5.52
CA GLU A 217 18.70 -1.82 4.80
C GLU A 217 17.77 -0.62 4.53
N ALA A 218 17.56 0.21 5.55
CA ALA A 218 16.75 1.43 5.42
C ALA A 218 17.34 2.37 4.36
N ARG A 219 18.66 2.61 4.40
CA ARG A 219 19.37 3.44 3.41
C ARG A 219 19.20 2.90 1.99
N ARG A 220 19.40 1.59 1.80
CA ARG A 220 19.23 0.95 0.49
C ARG A 220 17.81 1.14 -0.06
N LEU A 221 16.78 1.04 0.79
CA LEU A 221 15.40 1.28 0.38
C LEU A 221 15.17 2.74 -0.03
N VAL A 222 15.69 3.69 0.74
CA VAL A 222 15.59 5.13 0.43
C VAL A 222 16.30 5.44 -0.88
N GLU A 223 17.52 4.93 -1.10
CA GLU A 223 18.32 5.15 -2.30
C GLU A 223 17.67 4.58 -3.57
N ALA A 224 17.05 3.40 -3.45
CA ALA A 224 16.36 2.74 -4.56
C ALA A 224 15.01 3.38 -4.91
N GLU A 225 14.40 4.14 -4.00
CA GLU A 225 13.10 4.77 -4.22
C GLU A 225 13.19 5.98 -5.16
N ASP A 226 12.18 6.16 -6.01
CA ASP A 226 12.01 7.36 -6.83
C ASP A 226 11.51 8.52 -5.95
N ARG A 227 12.46 9.35 -5.48
CA ARG A 227 12.22 10.45 -4.54
C ARG A 227 11.74 11.72 -5.24
N ARG A 228 10.76 11.61 -6.13
CA ARG A 228 10.07 12.77 -6.70
C ARG A 228 9.30 13.53 -5.62
N PRO A 229 9.46 14.85 -5.51
CA PRO A 229 8.75 15.63 -4.50
C PRO A 229 7.24 15.58 -4.76
N LEU A 230 6.46 15.34 -3.70
CA LEU A 230 4.99 15.34 -3.75
C LEU A 230 4.40 16.72 -3.47
N THR A 231 5.14 17.54 -2.71
CA THR A 231 4.84 18.94 -2.40
C THR A 231 6.16 19.73 -2.41
N ARG A 232 6.08 21.06 -2.25
CA ARG A 232 7.27 21.90 -2.10
C ARG A 232 8.06 21.67 -0.81
N PHE A 233 7.49 20.92 0.15
CA PHE A 233 8.10 20.65 1.45
C PHE A 233 8.70 19.25 1.54
N THR A 234 8.49 18.40 0.53
CA THR A 234 8.98 17.02 0.51
C THR A 234 10.50 17.00 0.57
N GLN A 235 11.06 16.32 1.58
CA GLN A 235 12.50 16.10 1.68
C GLN A 235 12.92 14.96 0.76
N THR A 236 13.78 15.23 -0.22
CA THR A 236 14.20 14.25 -1.24
C THR A 236 15.65 13.78 -1.07
N GLU A 237 16.47 14.53 -0.35
CA GLU A 237 17.88 14.22 -0.12
C GLU A 237 18.03 13.02 0.81
N VAL A 238 18.80 12.01 0.40
CA VAL A 238 18.98 10.77 1.17
C VAL A 238 19.48 11.06 2.58
N ALA A 239 20.43 11.98 2.73
CA ALA A 239 20.96 12.35 4.05
C ALA A 239 19.88 12.98 4.95
N ALA A 240 19.02 13.85 4.41
CA ALA A 240 17.94 14.48 5.16
C ALA A 240 16.86 13.46 5.55
N VAL A 241 16.48 12.58 4.62
CA VAL A 241 15.56 11.47 4.89
C VAL A 241 16.11 10.56 5.98
N MET A 242 17.38 10.16 5.90
CA MET A 242 18.01 9.30 6.91
C MET A 242 18.12 9.98 8.26
N ALA A 243 18.37 11.29 8.32
CA ALA A 243 18.33 12.04 9.58
C ALA A 243 16.93 12.01 10.23
N ALA A 244 15.86 12.11 9.43
CA ALA A 244 14.49 11.98 9.92
C ALA A 244 14.17 10.53 10.36
N VAL A 245 14.71 9.53 9.68
CA VAL A 245 14.63 8.11 10.08
C VAL A 245 15.34 7.87 11.42
N ASP A 246 16.51 8.49 11.61
CA ASP A 246 17.28 8.37 12.87
C ASP A 246 16.58 9.06 14.04
N ALA A 247 15.91 10.19 13.81
CA ALA A 247 15.03 10.80 14.79
C ALA A 247 13.88 9.85 15.16
N ALA A 248 13.20 9.28 14.16
CA ALA A 248 12.11 8.34 14.41
C ALA A 248 12.57 7.07 15.15
N ARG A 249 13.82 6.63 14.93
CA ARG A 249 14.40 5.49 15.65
C ARG A 249 14.64 5.79 17.13
N ARG A 250 15.09 7.01 17.46
CA ARG A 250 15.29 7.45 18.85
C ARG A 250 13.96 7.66 19.57
N ASP A 251 12.99 8.26 18.90
CA ASP A 251 11.76 8.74 19.52
C ASP A 251 10.66 7.65 19.54
N GLY A 252 10.77 6.63 18.68
CA GLY A 252 9.81 5.53 18.58
C GLY A 252 8.58 5.85 17.71
N TYR A 253 8.52 7.04 17.13
CA TYR A 253 7.49 7.50 16.21
C TYR A 253 8.11 8.43 15.16
N ALA A 254 7.44 8.61 14.03
CA ALA A 254 7.84 9.56 13.00
C ALA A 254 6.78 10.65 12.81
N ILE A 255 7.23 11.85 12.47
CA ILE A 255 6.37 12.96 12.06
C ILE A 255 6.75 13.37 10.64
N ALA A 256 5.75 13.62 9.80
CA ALA A 256 5.91 14.27 8.51
C ALA A 256 4.89 15.40 8.39
N ALA A 257 5.36 16.60 8.08
CA ALA A 257 4.54 17.80 7.99
C ALA A 257 4.62 18.36 6.58
N HIS A 258 3.47 18.54 5.94
CA HIS A 258 3.31 19.08 4.59
C HIS A 258 3.99 18.28 3.46
N GLU A 259 4.63 17.13 3.74
CA GLU A 259 5.49 16.45 2.76
C GLU A 259 4.74 15.59 1.74
N VAL A 260 3.59 15.01 2.12
CA VAL A 260 2.76 14.17 1.23
C VAL A 260 1.55 14.94 0.72
N ILE A 261 0.93 15.72 1.59
CA ILE A 261 -0.20 16.61 1.30
C ILE A 261 0.12 17.94 1.98
N GLU A 262 0.00 19.06 1.25
CA GLU A 262 0.18 20.38 1.87
C GLU A 262 -0.91 20.62 2.93
N ASN A 263 -0.53 21.23 4.05
CA ASN A 263 -1.37 21.51 5.22
C ASN A 263 -1.80 20.26 6.01
N GLU A 264 -1.12 19.13 5.83
CA GLU A 264 -1.32 17.92 6.62
C GLU A 264 -0.09 17.65 7.51
N VAL A 265 -0.33 17.28 8.77
CA VAL A 265 0.68 16.69 9.67
C VAL A 265 0.25 15.26 9.96
N VAL A 266 1.21 14.34 9.83
CA VAL A 266 0.99 12.92 10.11
C VAL A 266 1.99 12.47 11.16
N VAL A 267 1.48 11.83 12.21
CA VAL A 267 2.28 11.11 13.20
C VAL A 267 2.06 9.62 12.97
N ALA A 268 3.14 8.84 12.95
CA ALA A 268 3.06 7.41 12.70
C ALA A 268 3.98 6.58 13.58
N VAL A 269 3.56 5.34 13.83
CA VAL A 269 4.32 4.34 14.58
C VAL A 269 4.39 3.05 13.75
N ALA A 270 5.56 2.44 13.71
CA ALA A 270 5.75 1.16 13.02
C ALA A 270 5.07 0.02 13.80
N LEU A 271 4.39 -0.85 13.08
CA LEU A 271 3.91 -2.13 13.58
C LEU A 271 4.98 -3.17 13.38
N ARG A 272 5.42 -3.79 14.48
CA ARG A 272 6.52 -4.77 14.51
C ARG A 272 6.00 -6.11 14.96
N ASP A 273 6.56 -7.18 14.40
CA ASP A 273 6.33 -8.54 14.87
C ASP A 273 7.18 -8.87 16.11
N ALA A 274 7.09 -10.12 16.60
CA ALA A 274 7.83 -10.58 17.77
C ALA A 274 9.36 -10.57 17.58
N THR A 275 9.85 -10.53 16.35
CA THR A 275 11.29 -10.42 16.02
C THR A 275 11.76 -8.98 15.93
N GLY A 276 10.82 -8.01 16.00
CA GLY A 276 11.08 -6.59 15.81
C GLY A 276 11.01 -6.14 14.35
N ALA A 277 10.78 -7.05 13.40
CA ALA A 277 10.67 -6.71 12.00
C ALA A 277 9.37 -5.94 11.71
N PRO A 278 9.42 -4.82 10.97
CA PRO A 278 8.22 -4.06 10.66
C PRO A 278 7.37 -4.78 9.60
N PHE A 279 6.06 -4.85 9.83
CA PHE A 279 5.08 -5.36 8.85
C PHE A 279 4.08 -4.28 8.41
N GLY A 280 4.14 -3.09 8.98
CA GLY A 280 3.22 -2.00 8.66
C GLY A 280 3.43 -0.77 9.54
N ALA A 281 2.46 0.15 9.48
CA ALA A 281 2.43 1.33 10.32
C ALA A 281 1.00 1.77 10.62
N LEU A 282 0.79 2.36 11.79
CA LEU A 282 -0.39 3.14 12.11
C LEU A 282 -0.08 4.62 11.94
N HIS A 283 -1.06 5.36 11.43
CA HIS A 283 -0.96 6.78 11.13
C HIS A 283 -2.12 7.50 11.78
N VAL A 284 -1.84 8.66 12.36
CA VAL A 284 -2.86 9.66 12.68
C VAL A 284 -2.53 10.92 11.92
N ALA A 285 -3.47 11.40 11.12
CA ALA A 285 -3.30 12.58 10.27
C ALA A 285 -4.32 13.65 10.62
N GLY A 286 -3.88 14.90 10.59
CA GLY A 286 -4.74 16.05 10.74
C GLY A 286 -4.17 17.30 10.08
N GLU A 287 -4.94 18.38 10.14
CA GLU A 287 -4.56 19.65 9.56
C GLU A 287 -3.40 20.29 10.36
N ALA A 288 -2.43 20.86 9.66
CA ALA A 288 -1.20 21.36 10.28
C ALA A 288 -1.41 22.44 11.35
N GLY A 289 -2.43 23.30 11.18
CA GLY A 289 -2.71 24.41 12.10
C GLY A 289 -2.88 23.93 13.55
N PRO A 290 -3.87 23.06 13.85
CA PRO A 290 -4.05 22.50 15.18
C PRO A 290 -2.89 21.61 15.69
N TRP A 291 -2.02 21.10 14.82
CA TRP A 291 -1.01 20.08 15.17
C TRP A 291 0.39 20.63 15.46
N ASN A 292 0.62 21.93 15.25
CA ASN A 292 1.83 22.62 15.70
C ASN A 292 1.88 22.80 17.23
N ASP A 293 0.82 22.40 17.94
CA ASP A 293 0.72 22.44 19.39
C ASP A 293 1.33 21.16 20.02
N PRO A 294 2.37 21.28 20.87
CA PRO A 294 2.94 20.15 21.62
C PRO A 294 1.89 19.37 22.42
N ASP A 295 0.82 20.01 22.88
CA ASP A 295 -0.25 19.37 23.65
C ASP A 295 -1.10 18.43 22.78
N VAL A 296 -1.22 18.75 21.48
CA VAL A 296 -1.94 17.89 20.52
C VAL A 296 -1.14 16.62 20.22
N THR A 297 0.18 16.74 20.04
CA THR A 297 1.07 15.58 19.90
C THR A 297 1.10 14.76 21.21
N GLY A 298 1.15 15.44 22.36
CA GLY A 298 1.12 14.82 23.68
C GLY A 298 -0.15 14.01 23.98
N ARG A 299 -1.29 14.37 23.39
CA ARG A 299 -2.54 13.60 23.50
C ARG A 299 -2.62 12.45 22.48
N ILE A 300 -2.18 12.68 21.25
CA ILE A 300 -2.34 11.71 20.14
C ILE A 300 -1.33 10.56 20.27
N LEU A 301 -0.07 10.88 20.58
CA LEU A 301 1.01 9.90 20.58
C LEU A 301 0.77 8.75 21.58
N PRO A 302 0.38 8.97 22.84
CA PRO A 302 0.09 7.87 23.77
C PRO A 302 -1.06 6.98 23.29
N ALA A 303 -2.10 7.55 22.67
CA ALA A 303 -3.22 6.77 22.13
C ALA A 303 -2.77 5.93 20.93
N LEU A 304 -1.99 6.52 20.02
CA LEU A 304 -1.42 5.84 18.85
C LEU A 304 -0.48 4.70 19.26
N MET A 305 0.42 4.93 20.21
CA MET A 305 1.36 3.90 20.70
C MET A 305 0.63 2.74 21.37
N ARG A 306 -0.39 3.01 22.19
CA ARG A 306 -1.24 1.95 22.78
C ARG A 306 -1.96 1.15 21.69
N ALA A 307 -2.55 1.82 20.70
CA ALA A 307 -3.18 1.15 19.58
C ALA A 307 -2.19 0.28 18.79
N ALA A 308 -0.97 0.77 18.55
CA ALA A 308 0.08 0.02 17.86
C ALA A 308 0.46 -1.26 18.62
N ALA A 309 0.64 -1.18 19.95
CA ALA A 309 0.92 -2.35 20.79
C ALA A 309 -0.20 -3.41 20.71
N LEU A 310 -1.46 -2.98 20.83
CA LEU A 310 -2.63 -3.86 20.72
C LEU A 310 -2.72 -4.53 19.34
N VAL A 311 -2.46 -3.78 18.27
CA VAL A 311 -2.50 -4.29 16.89
C VAL A 311 -1.37 -5.30 16.63
N SER A 312 -0.16 -5.01 17.13
CA SER A 312 1.01 -5.91 17.05
C SER A 312 0.84 -7.20 17.87
N GLY A 313 -0.12 -7.25 18.79
CA GLY A 313 -0.31 -8.41 19.68
C GLY A 313 0.69 -8.43 20.85
N ALA A 314 1.28 -7.29 21.19
CA ALA A 314 2.07 -7.11 22.41
C ALA A 314 1.10 -6.81 23.55
N GLY A 315 0.61 -7.86 24.20
CA GLY A 315 -0.25 -7.82 25.39
C GLY A 315 0.07 -8.97 26.31
#